data_AF-A0A0Q5SV54-F1
#
_entry.id   AF-A0A0Q5SV54-F1
#
_cell.length_a   1.000
_cell.length_b   1.000
_cell.length_c   1.000
_cell.angle_alpha   90.00
_cell.angle_beta   90.00
_cell.angle_gamma   90.00
#
_symmetry.space_group_name_H-M   'P 1'
#
loop_
_entity.id
_entity.type
_entity.pdbx_description
1 polymer ?
#
loop_
_entity_poly.entity_id
_entity_poly.type
_entity_poly.pdbx_seq_one_letter_code
_entity_poly.pdbx_strand_id
1 'polypeptide(L)'
;MVKENRVILVSPTISDPEIREELNLIGVTVFESNLKPNSISITDDLAYCFFLLKIIMQEKPALFFGYTIKPVIFGSIVSYLSGIREIYSMLTGLGYNFVEGENVKKGQKRFVHLLLRLSLIFNKKVIFHNPDDRDLLVKMGLVPVEKTMVVNGSGVNLERFPFKHVNAAELTF
;
A
#
# COMPACT_ATOMS: atom_id res chain seq x y z
N MET A 1 -12.11 -2.45 17.50
CA MET A 1 -12.86 -1.22 17.10
C MET A 1 -13.40 -1.33 15.66
N VAL A 2 -13.90 -2.51 15.23
CA VAL A 2 -14.45 -2.75 13.88
C VAL A 2 -15.99 -2.67 13.86
N LYS A 3 -16.62 -2.49 15.02
CA LYS A 3 -18.06 -2.73 15.23
C LYS A 3 -19.01 -1.81 14.44
N GLU A 4 -18.53 -0.74 13.80
CA GLU A 4 -19.40 0.19 13.04
C GLU A 4 -19.16 0.22 11.53
N ASN A 5 -18.08 -0.37 11.02
CA ASN A 5 -17.73 -0.30 9.60
C ASN A 5 -17.50 -1.67 8.98
N ARG A 6 -18.11 -1.92 7.81
CA ARG A 6 -17.81 -3.10 6.99
C ARG A 6 -16.47 -2.92 6.30
N VAL A 7 -15.51 -3.81 6.59
CA VAL A 7 -14.17 -3.75 6.01
C VAL A 7 -14.00 -4.89 5.00
N ILE A 8 -13.53 -4.52 3.81
CA ILE A 8 -13.16 -5.46 2.75
C ILE A 8 -11.65 -5.35 2.53
N LEU A 9 -10.97 -6.47 2.69
CA LEU A 9 -9.53 -6.60 2.45
C LEU A 9 -9.29 -7.26 1.10
N VAL A 10 -8.51 -6.61 0.25
CA VAL A 10 -7.93 -7.23 -0.95
C VAL A 10 -6.44 -7.41 -0.75
N SER A 11 -5.98 -8.65 -0.71
CA SER A 11 -4.57 -9.00 -0.49
C SER A 11 -4.08 -10.03 -1.49
N PRO A 12 -2.75 -10.25 -1.60
CA PRO A 12 -2.23 -11.52 -2.11
C PRO A 12 -2.73 -12.70 -1.27
N THR A 13 -2.51 -13.92 -1.76
CA THR A 13 -2.84 -15.15 -1.02
C THR A 13 -2.26 -15.13 0.39
N ILE A 14 -3.11 -15.32 1.38
CA ILE A 14 -2.76 -15.42 2.81
C ILE A 14 -2.49 -16.89 3.11
N SER A 15 -1.23 -17.29 3.14
CA SER A 15 -0.86 -18.69 3.42
C SER A 15 -0.91 -19.05 4.91
N ASP A 16 -0.84 -18.05 5.78
CA ASP A 16 -0.82 -18.23 7.23
C ASP A 16 -2.23 -18.44 7.80
N PRO A 17 -2.53 -19.60 8.41
CA PRO A 17 -3.84 -19.88 8.98
C PRO A 17 -4.16 -19.00 10.20
N GLU A 18 -3.17 -18.59 10.99
CA GLU A 18 -3.39 -17.73 12.17
C GLU A 18 -3.89 -16.36 11.73
N ILE A 19 -3.29 -15.78 10.69
CA ILE A 19 -3.73 -14.51 10.11
C ILE A 19 -5.17 -14.61 9.58
N ARG A 20 -5.53 -15.74 8.94
CA ARG A 20 -6.90 -15.94 8.45
C ARG A 20 -7.91 -16.00 9.59
N GLU A 21 -7.58 -16.70 10.66
CA GLU A 21 -8.43 -16.79 11.84
C GLU A 21 -8.60 -15.41 12.50
N GLU A 22 -7.52 -14.66 12.68
CA GLU A 22 -7.57 -13.29 13.20
C GLU A 22 -8.48 -12.38 12.36
N LEU A 23 -8.35 -12.40 11.02
CA LEU A 23 -9.18 -11.61 10.10
C LEU A 23 -10.67 -11.98 10.18
N ASN A 24 -10.97 -13.28 10.32
CA ASN A 24 -12.34 -13.77 10.50
C ASN A 24 -12.92 -13.32 11.85
N LEU A 25 -12.14 -13.41 12.93
CA LEU A 25 -12.55 -12.99 14.27
C LEU A 25 -12.88 -11.49 14.35
N ILE A 26 -12.16 -10.66 13.60
CA ILE A 26 -12.44 -9.22 13.52
C ILE A 26 -13.51 -8.84 12.48
N GLY A 27 -14.07 -9.82 11.74
CA GLY A 27 -15.18 -9.62 10.83
C GLY A 27 -14.81 -8.99 9.48
N VAL A 28 -13.58 -9.15 9.01
CA VAL A 28 -13.11 -8.63 7.72
C VAL A 28 -13.49 -9.59 6.58
N THR A 29 -14.10 -9.06 5.52
CA THR A 29 -14.31 -9.84 4.28
C THR A 29 -13.04 -9.82 3.44
N VAL A 30 -12.46 -10.99 3.14
CA VAL A 30 -11.19 -11.10 2.41
C VAL A 30 -11.41 -11.57 0.97
N PHE A 31 -10.81 -10.86 0.02
CA PHE A 31 -10.67 -11.29 -1.38
C PHE A 31 -9.19 -11.42 -1.73
N GLU A 32 -8.81 -12.61 -2.18
CA GLU A 32 -7.42 -12.93 -2.49
C GLU A 32 -7.14 -12.75 -3.98
N SER A 33 -6.10 -12.00 -4.29
CA SER A 33 -5.62 -11.73 -5.63
C SER A 33 -4.32 -12.47 -5.90
N ASN A 34 -4.02 -12.73 -7.18
CA ASN A 34 -2.73 -13.28 -7.61
C ASN A 34 -1.65 -12.18 -7.74
N LEU A 35 -1.84 -11.03 -7.07
CA LEU A 35 -0.91 -9.91 -7.17
C LEU A 35 0.46 -10.33 -6.62
N LYS A 36 1.49 -10.18 -7.46
CA LYS A 36 2.89 -10.37 -7.06
C LYS A 36 3.49 -9.01 -6.72
N PRO A 37 3.83 -8.71 -5.43
CA PRO A 37 4.30 -7.39 -5.01
C PRO A 37 5.57 -6.93 -5.74
N ASN A 38 6.51 -7.86 -5.97
CA ASN A 38 7.84 -7.56 -6.53
C ASN A 38 7.96 -7.85 -8.04
N SER A 39 6.88 -8.28 -8.70
CA SER A 39 6.90 -8.59 -10.14
C SER A 39 6.61 -7.34 -10.97
N ILE A 40 7.25 -7.17 -12.12
CA ILE A 40 6.87 -6.17 -13.13
C ILE A 40 6.24 -6.93 -14.29
N SER A 41 4.92 -7.10 -14.25
CA SER A 41 4.16 -7.89 -15.22
C SER A 41 2.88 -7.15 -15.60
N ILE A 42 2.84 -6.62 -16.83
CA ILE A 42 1.70 -5.84 -17.33
C ILE A 42 0.43 -6.68 -17.33
N THR A 43 0.52 -7.97 -17.68
CA THR A 43 -0.63 -8.87 -17.71
C THR A 43 -1.17 -9.13 -16.30
N ASP A 44 -0.29 -9.36 -15.32
CA ASP A 44 -0.71 -9.56 -13.93
C ASP A 44 -1.32 -8.28 -13.35
N ASP A 45 -0.74 -7.13 -13.68
CA ASP A 45 -1.21 -5.82 -13.25
C ASP A 45 -2.60 -5.47 -13.86
N LEU A 46 -2.83 -5.80 -15.14
CA LEU A 46 -4.15 -5.66 -15.77
C LEU A 46 -5.17 -6.63 -15.15
N ALA A 47 -4.80 -7.89 -14.92
CA ALA A 47 -5.66 -8.86 -14.25
C ALA A 47 -6.05 -8.38 -12.84
N TYR A 48 -5.11 -7.77 -12.12
CA TYR A 48 -5.38 -7.14 -10.83
C TYR A 48 -6.36 -5.96 -10.94
N CYS A 49 -6.23 -5.11 -11.97
CA CYS A 49 -7.19 -4.03 -12.21
C CYS A 49 -8.62 -4.55 -12.44
N PHE A 50 -8.78 -5.58 -13.28
CA PHE A 50 -10.09 -6.21 -13.52
C PHE A 50 -10.66 -6.87 -12.27
N PHE A 51 -9.80 -7.50 -11.47
CA PHE A 51 -10.18 -8.09 -10.20
C PHE A 51 -10.71 -7.04 -9.22
N LEU A 52 -9.99 -5.93 -9.06
CA LEU A 52 -10.43 -4.81 -8.22
C LEU A 52 -11.73 -4.19 -8.73
N LEU A 53 -11.86 -3.99 -10.05
CA LEU A 53 -13.07 -3.44 -10.66
C LEU A 53 -14.29 -4.29 -10.31
N LYS A 54 -14.19 -5.61 -10.44
CA LYS A 54 -15.27 -6.54 -10.10
C LYS A 54 -15.69 -6.39 -8.63
N ILE A 55 -14.73 -6.36 -7.72
CA ILE A 55 -15.00 -6.23 -6.28
C ILE A 55 -15.65 -4.87 -5.99
N ILE A 56 -15.12 -3.78 -6.53
CA ILE A 56 -15.67 -2.44 -6.32
C ILE A 56 -17.10 -2.34 -6.84
N MET A 57 -17.40 -2.89 -8.02
CA MET A 57 -18.75 -2.88 -8.59
C MET A 57 -19.75 -3.74 -7.79
N GLN A 58 -19.29 -4.88 -7.26
CA GLN A 58 -20.10 -5.79 -6.46
C GLN A 58 -20.38 -5.21 -5.06
N GLU A 59 -19.33 -4.74 -4.39
CA GLU A 59 -19.38 -4.37 -2.98
C GLU A 59 -19.71 -2.90 -2.73
N LYS A 60 -19.54 -2.05 -3.75
CA LYS A 60 -19.85 -0.61 -3.73
C LYS A 60 -19.32 0.10 -2.47
N PRO A 61 -18.01 0.00 -2.18
CA PRO A 61 -17.46 0.60 -0.98
C PRO A 61 -17.56 2.13 -1.05
N ALA A 62 -17.81 2.76 0.10
CA ALA A 62 -17.86 4.22 0.20
C ALA A 62 -16.46 4.87 0.05
N LEU A 63 -15.41 4.11 0.38
CA LEU A 63 -14.03 4.57 0.44
C LEU A 63 -13.08 3.49 -0.07
N PHE A 64 -12.02 3.92 -0.75
CA PHE A 64 -10.88 3.07 -1.09
C PHE A 64 -9.63 3.49 -0.32
N PHE A 65 -8.91 2.50 0.22
CA PHE A 65 -7.64 2.70 0.90
C PHE A 65 -6.56 1.83 0.25
N GLY A 66 -5.62 2.46 -0.46
CA GLY A 66 -4.49 1.78 -1.08
C GLY A 66 -3.34 1.61 -0.10
N TYR A 67 -2.85 0.38 0.08
CA TYR A 67 -1.68 0.08 0.90
C TYR A 67 -0.60 -0.57 0.05
N THR A 68 0.62 -0.02 0.05
CA THR A 68 1.76 -0.36 -0.86
C THR A 68 1.60 0.14 -2.30
N ILE A 69 2.72 0.22 -3.03
CA ILE A 69 2.80 0.95 -4.30
C ILE A 69 1.84 0.46 -5.40
N LYS A 70 1.65 -0.86 -5.55
CA LYS A 70 0.79 -1.42 -6.61
C LYS A 70 -0.70 -1.19 -6.34
N PRO A 71 -1.25 -1.53 -5.14
CA PRO A 71 -2.61 -1.15 -4.78
C PRO A 71 -2.84 0.36 -4.82
N VAL A 72 -1.85 1.18 -4.43
CA VAL A 72 -1.94 2.64 -4.53
C VAL A 72 -2.06 3.09 -5.99
N ILE A 73 -1.27 2.54 -6.91
CA ILE A 73 -1.35 2.88 -8.34
C ILE A 73 -2.68 2.39 -8.93
N PHE A 74 -2.87 1.07 -9.00
CA PHE A 74 -3.97 0.48 -9.75
C PHE A 74 -5.30 0.68 -9.04
N GLY A 75 -5.33 0.54 -7.73
CA GLY A 75 -6.56 0.68 -6.95
C GLY A 75 -7.07 2.12 -6.90
N SER A 76 -6.21 3.14 -6.81
CA SER A 76 -6.69 4.53 -6.87
C SER A 76 -7.29 4.87 -8.24
N ILE A 77 -6.66 4.40 -9.33
CA ILE A 77 -7.16 4.60 -10.70
C ILE A 77 -8.52 3.90 -10.87
N VAL A 78 -8.58 2.59 -10.57
CA VAL A 78 -9.81 1.80 -10.73
C VAL A 78 -10.93 2.34 -9.85
N SER A 79 -10.64 2.72 -8.61
CA SER A 79 -11.64 3.28 -7.68
C SER A 79 -12.22 4.59 -8.20
N TYR A 80 -11.36 5.50 -8.69
CA TYR A 80 -11.80 6.78 -9.23
C TYR A 80 -12.67 6.61 -10.48
N LEU A 81 -12.26 5.72 -11.39
CA LEU A 81 -13.04 5.39 -12.60
C LEU A 81 -14.36 4.70 -12.26
N SER A 82 -14.44 3.98 -11.14
CA SER A 82 -15.66 3.33 -10.65
C SER A 82 -16.58 4.27 -9.85
N GLY A 83 -16.26 5.56 -9.75
CA GLY A 83 -17.08 6.57 -9.08
C GLY A 83 -16.77 6.82 -7.60
N ILE A 84 -15.79 6.11 -7.01
CA ILE A 84 -15.36 6.38 -5.64
C ILE A 84 -14.55 7.69 -5.61
N ARG A 85 -14.90 8.60 -4.70
CA ARG A 85 -14.21 9.90 -4.52
C ARG A 85 -13.49 10.02 -3.18
N GLU A 86 -13.82 9.14 -2.22
CA GLU A 86 -13.06 8.98 -0.98
C GLU A 86 -11.91 8.00 -1.22
N ILE A 87 -10.78 8.51 -1.68
CA ILE A 87 -9.60 7.71 -2.01
C ILE A 87 -8.43 8.17 -1.15
N TYR A 88 -7.86 7.24 -0.40
CA TYR A 88 -6.73 7.45 0.50
C TYR A 88 -5.67 6.39 0.23
N SER A 89 -4.42 6.74 0.48
CA SER A 89 -3.30 5.83 0.24
C SER A 89 -2.29 5.91 1.35
N MET A 90 -1.59 4.80 1.60
CA MET A 90 -0.44 4.72 2.48
C MET A 90 0.74 4.09 1.76
N LEU A 91 1.87 4.79 1.78
CA LEU A 91 3.15 4.34 1.26
C LEU A 91 4.06 4.01 2.45
N THR A 92 4.36 2.72 2.62
CA THR A 92 5.20 2.18 3.70
C THR A 92 6.62 1.88 3.20
N GLY A 93 7.13 2.75 2.33
CA GLY A 93 8.40 2.58 1.61
C GLY A 93 8.20 2.65 0.09
N LEU A 94 9.19 3.25 -0.59
CA LEU A 94 9.13 3.51 -2.03
C LEU A 94 9.72 2.38 -2.88
N GLY A 95 10.55 1.53 -2.26
CA GLY A 95 11.26 0.44 -2.91
C GLY A 95 12.33 0.89 -3.90
N TYR A 96 12.93 -0.09 -4.56
CA TYR A 96 14.07 0.05 -5.48
C TYR A 96 13.86 1.00 -6.67
N ASN A 97 12.61 1.26 -7.05
CA ASN A 97 12.29 2.16 -8.16
C ASN A 97 12.69 3.63 -7.88
N PHE A 98 12.86 4.00 -6.61
CA PHE A 98 13.18 5.36 -6.16
C PHE A 98 14.64 5.54 -5.69
N VAL A 99 15.41 4.45 -5.63
CA VAL A 99 16.83 4.50 -5.26
C VAL A 99 17.67 4.88 -6.49
N GLU A 100 18.55 5.86 -6.36
CA GLU A 100 19.51 6.23 -7.42
C GLU A 100 20.64 5.17 -7.50
N GLY A 101 21.05 4.79 -8.72
CA GLY A 101 22.19 3.87 -8.94
C GLY A 101 21.87 2.41 -9.24
N GLU A 102 20.63 1.94 -9.02
CA GLU A 102 20.28 0.55 -9.35
C GLU A 102 19.97 0.31 -10.84
N ASN A 103 20.30 -0.91 -11.30
CA ASN A 103 20.22 -1.43 -12.69
C ASN A 103 18.82 -1.45 -13.35
N VAL A 104 17.80 -0.86 -12.71
CA VAL A 104 16.47 -0.74 -13.32
C VAL A 104 16.54 0.26 -14.48
N LYS A 105 16.08 -0.15 -15.66
CA LYS A 105 16.14 0.66 -16.89
C LYS A 105 15.45 2.02 -16.64
N LYS A 106 16.15 3.14 -16.90
CA LYS A 106 15.66 4.52 -16.65
C LYS A 106 14.22 4.77 -17.16
N GLY A 107 13.82 4.13 -18.26
CA GLY A 107 12.45 4.22 -18.80
C GLY A 107 11.38 3.62 -17.89
N GLN A 108 11.67 2.51 -17.19
CA GLN A 108 10.74 1.86 -16.27
C GLN A 108 10.47 2.73 -15.04
N LYS A 109 11.51 3.33 -14.45
CA LYS A 109 11.35 4.27 -13.33
C LYS A 109 10.44 5.45 -13.69
N ARG A 110 10.66 6.05 -14.88
CA ARG A 110 9.80 7.14 -15.37
C ARG A 110 8.34 6.72 -15.54
N PHE A 111 8.10 5.52 -16.06
CA PHE A 111 6.75 4.99 -16.21
C PHE A 111 6.06 4.77 -14.86
N VAL A 112 6.75 4.17 -13.88
CA VAL A 112 6.22 3.98 -12.52
C VAL A 112 5.94 5.33 -11.86
N HIS A 113 6.84 6.31 -11.97
CA HIS A 113 6.64 7.64 -11.42
C HIS A 113 5.43 8.35 -12.07
N LEU A 114 5.24 8.20 -13.38
CA LEU A 114 4.07 8.74 -14.07
C LEU A 114 2.78 8.12 -13.55
N LEU A 115 2.72 6.79 -13.47
CA LEU A 115 1.55 6.06 -12.97
C LEU A 115 1.24 6.42 -11.51
N LEU A 116 2.27 6.52 -10.68
CA LEU A 116 2.12 6.94 -9.29
C LEU A 116 1.61 8.39 -9.21
N ARG A 117 2.19 9.32 -9.98
CA ARG A 117 1.69 10.71 -10.02
C ARG A 117 0.22 10.75 -10.41
N LEU A 118 -0.17 10.03 -11.46
CA LEU A 118 -1.56 9.96 -11.91
C LEU A 118 -2.48 9.38 -10.85
N SER A 119 -2.06 8.32 -10.15
CA SER A 119 -2.86 7.70 -9.11
C SER A 119 -3.04 8.62 -7.89
N LEU A 120 -1.98 9.34 -7.50
CA LEU A 120 -2.00 10.25 -6.34
C LEU A 120 -2.82 11.53 -6.60
N ILE A 121 -3.07 11.91 -7.86
CA ILE A 121 -4.00 13.01 -8.17
C ILE A 121 -5.40 12.72 -7.61
N PHE A 122 -5.85 11.46 -7.71
CA PHE A 122 -7.17 11.04 -7.23
C PHE A 122 -7.27 10.88 -5.71
N ASN A 123 -6.12 10.82 -5.02
CA ASN A 123 -6.09 10.68 -3.57
C ASN A 123 -6.41 12.02 -2.88
N LYS A 124 -7.21 11.96 -1.82
CA LYS A 124 -7.45 13.09 -0.90
C LYS A 124 -6.27 13.30 0.04
N LYS A 125 -5.76 12.21 0.62
CA LYS A 125 -4.55 12.20 1.44
C LYS A 125 -3.67 10.98 1.14
N VAL A 126 -2.37 11.19 1.27
CA VAL A 126 -1.33 10.17 1.13
C VAL A 126 -0.54 10.13 2.43
N ILE A 127 -0.56 8.97 3.08
CA ILE A 127 0.04 8.73 4.39
C ILE A 127 1.41 8.09 4.19
N PHE A 128 2.38 8.55 4.96
CA PHE A 128 3.76 8.09 4.95
C PHE A 128 4.17 7.65 6.35
N HIS A 129 4.99 6.61 6.42
CA HIS A 129 5.65 6.22 7.69
C HIS A 129 6.92 7.04 7.92
N ASN A 130 7.66 7.35 6.85
CA ASN A 130 8.93 8.06 6.93
C ASN A 130 8.79 9.47 6.32
N PRO A 131 9.25 10.53 7.00
CA PRO A 131 9.26 11.88 6.43
C PRO A 131 10.14 11.95 5.17
N ASP A 132 11.22 11.18 5.10
CA ASP A 132 12.13 11.14 3.95
C ASP A 132 11.43 10.66 2.67
N ASP A 133 10.60 9.62 2.76
CA ASP A 133 9.82 9.11 1.63
C ASP A 133 8.81 10.18 1.15
N ARG A 134 8.18 10.89 2.10
CA ARG A 134 7.28 12.00 1.81
C ARG A 134 7.99 13.12 1.09
N ASP A 135 9.14 13.56 1.63
CA ASP A 135 9.92 14.69 1.09
C ASP A 135 10.48 14.37 -0.29
N LEU A 136 10.91 13.13 -0.53
CA LEU A 136 11.34 12.68 -1.85
C LEU A 136 10.20 12.80 -2.88
N LEU A 137 8.99 12.31 -2.57
CA LEU A 137 7.85 12.36 -3.50
C LEU A 137 7.37 13.79 -3.77
N VAL A 138 7.39 14.66 -2.76
CA VAL A 138 7.08 16.08 -2.91
C VAL A 138 8.12 16.76 -3.79
N LYS A 139 9.42 16.55 -3.53
CA LYS A 139 10.54 17.11 -4.33
C LYS A 139 10.47 16.66 -5.79
N MET A 140 10.06 15.42 -6.05
CA MET A 140 9.87 14.89 -7.40
C MET A 140 8.59 15.38 -8.10
N GLY A 141 7.74 16.16 -7.40
CA GLY A 141 6.47 16.66 -7.94
C GLY A 141 5.42 15.57 -8.16
N LEU A 142 5.51 14.45 -7.43
CA LEU A 142 4.57 13.32 -7.54
C LEU A 142 3.32 13.52 -6.68
N VAL A 143 3.45 14.24 -5.55
CA VAL A 143 2.34 14.57 -4.65
C VAL A 143 2.50 15.98 -4.08
N PRO A 144 1.44 16.80 -4.01
CA PRO A 144 1.48 18.08 -3.31
C PRO A 144 1.61 17.90 -1.81
N VAL A 145 2.40 18.75 -1.13
CA VAL A 145 2.68 18.65 0.31
C VAL A 145 1.41 18.69 1.15
N GLU A 146 0.42 19.48 0.75
CA GLU A 146 -0.88 19.64 1.42
C GLU A 146 -1.74 18.37 1.38
N LYS A 147 -1.45 17.43 0.47
CA LYS A 147 -2.09 16.10 0.44
C LYS A 147 -1.34 15.07 1.29
N THR A 148 -0.19 15.40 1.86
CA THR A 148 0.62 14.44 2.61
C THR A 148 0.30 14.44 4.10
N MET A 149 0.56 13.30 4.75
CA MET A 149 0.54 13.14 6.20
C MET A 149 1.63 12.14 6.60
N VAL A 150 2.35 12.39 7.68
CA VAL A 150 3.32 11.45 8.25
C VAL A 150 2.78 10.92 9.58
N VAL A 151 2.84 9.60 9.77
CA VAL A 151 2.43 8.92 11.01
C VAL A 151 3.65 8.23 11.65
N ASN A 152 3.60 7.96 12.95
CA ASN A 152 4.72 7.38 13.74
C ASN A 152 5.04 5.89 13.42
N GLY A 153 4.64 5.41 12.23
CA GLY A 153 4.74 4.00 11.84
C GLY A 153 3.74 3.08 12.55
N SER A 154 3.94 1.77 12.40
CA SER A 154 3.02 0.73 12.88
C SER A 154 3.18 0.38 14.36
N GLY A 155 4.25 0.85 15.02
CA GLY A 155 4.62 0.42 16.37
C GLY A 155 5.00 -1.07 16.46
N VAL A 156 5.32 -1.52 17.67
CA VAL A 156 5.56 -2.94 17.99
C VAL A 156 4.83 -3.28 19.28
N ASN A 157 4.23 -4.46 19.36
CA ASN A 157 3.58 -4.92 20.59
C ASN A 157 4.67 -5.23 21.65
N LEU A 158 4.74 -4.42 22.69
CA LEU A 158 5.75 -4.53 23.76
C LEU A 158 5.50 -5.71 24.71
N GLU A 159 4.31 -6.29 24.73
CA GLU A 159 4.04 -7.55 25.45
C GLU A 159 4.64 -8.75 24.70
N ARG A 160 4.54 -8.74 23.36
CA ARG A 160 5.15 -9.77 22.49
C ARG A 160 6.66 -9.58 22.34
N PHE A 161 7.12 -8.32 22.31
CA PHE A 161 8.53 -7.94 22.15
C PHE A 161 8.98 -7.09 23.34
N PRO A 162 9.09 -7.69 24.54
CA PRO A 162 9.56 -6.96 25.71
C PRO A 162 10.99 -6.50 25.50
N PHE A 163 11.31 -5.33 26.03
CA PHE A 163 12.67 -4.81 26.02
C PHE A 163 13.62 -5.83 26.67
N LYS A 164 14.64 -6.24 25.94
CA LYS A 164 15.74 -7.05 26.44
C LYS A 164 17.03 -6.25 26.31
N HIS A 165 17.77 -6.14 27.41
CA HIS A 165 19.12 -5.62 27.36
C HIS A 165 19.97 -6.54 26.47
N VAL A 166 20.55 -6.01 25.40
CA VAL A 166 21.50 -6.74 24.57
C VAL A 166 22.85 -6.73 25.29
N ASN A 167 23.44 -7.90 25.49
CA ASN A 167 24.81 -8.01 25.97
C ASN A 167 25.77 -7.75 24.82
N ALA A 168 26.40 -6.57 24.79
CA ALA A 168 27.27 -6.15 23.69
C ALA A 168 28.49 -7.09 23.47
N ALA A 169 28.82 -7.92 24.46
CA ALA A 169 29.91 -8.90 24.37
C ALA A 169 29.62 -10.09 23.42
N GLU A 170 28.35 -10.31 23.03
CA GLU A 170 27.93 -11.44 22.19
C GLU A 170 27.57 -11.02 20.76
N LEU A 171 27.79 -9.76 20.39
CA LEU A 171 27.55 -9.27 19.03
C LEU A 171 28.70 -9.69 18.11
N THR A 172 28.53 -10.77 17.36
CA THR A 172 29.33 -11.08 16.17
C THR A 172 28.68 -10.49 14.93
N PHE A 173 29.45 -9.69 14.18
CA PHE A 173 29.07 -9.11 12.88
C PHE A 173 29.57 -9.98 11.72
#